data_AF-A0A3P8PF00-F1
#
_entry.id   AF-A0A3P8PF00-F1
#
_cell.length_a   1.000
_cell.length_b   1.000
_cell.length_c   1.000
_cell.angle_alpha   90.00
_cell.angle_beta   90.00
_cell.angle_gamma   90.00
#
_symmetry.space_group_name_H-M   'P 1'
#
loop_
_entity.id
_entity.type
_entity.pdbx_description
1 polymer ?
#
loop_
_entity_poly.entity_id
_entity_poly.type
_entity_poly.pdbx_seq_one_letter_code
_entity_poly.pdbx_strand_id
1 'polypeptide(L)'
;MEMMMFMLVSAVAMLINPYAANPVSNDNLNHIIDLTEKYNRDLNERFFVEDVSDLADNGCGNNFFCKVNDILQKHAKNDNEKEIVRNLEIFIKKSDMDCKDVLKKVRPSEKEQPLPDLLGNLNKCIIRRYNPFEMDSTDKSFSDFYFCFKKIPC
;
A
#
# COMPACT_ATOMS: atom_id res chain seq x y z
N MET A 1 17.25 56.74 -35.57
CA MET A 1 16.32 56.65 -34.43
C MET A 1 15.94 55.19 -34.28
N GLU A 2 16.58 54.55 -33.31
CA GLU A 2 16.39 53.14 -32.92
C GLU A 2 15.08 53.03 -32.13
N MET A 3 14.16 52.16 -32.53
CA MET A 3 12.92 51.89 -31.79
C MET A 3 13.05 50.51 -31.15
N MET A 4 13.46 50.50 -29.88
CA MET A 4 13.63 49.29 -29.09
C MET A 4 12.26 48.79 -28.63
N MET A 5 11.81 47.66 -29.17
CA MET A 5 10.54 47.03 -28.81
C MET A 5 10.76 46.12 -27.59
N PHE A 6 10.28 46.56 -26.42
CA PHE A 6 10.27 45.72 -25.22
C PHE A 6 9.07 44.77 -25.26
N MET A 7 9.33 43.48 -25.55
CA MET A 7 8.36 42.40 -25.40
C MET A 7 8.18 42.08 -23.92
N LEU A 8 6.98 42.34 -23.37
CA LEU A 8 6.62 41.94 -22.02
C LEU A 8 6.17 40.48 -22.02
N VAL A 9 7.01 39.59 -21.47
CA VAL A 9 6.68 38.18 -21.25
C VAL A 9 5.82 38.08 -19.98
N SER A 10 4.51 37.90 -20.14
CA SER A 10 3.60 37.60 -19.04
C SER A 10 3.55 36.08 -18.84
N ALA A 11 4.33 35.58 -17.88
CA ALA A 11 4.15 34.24 -17.35
C ALA A 11 3.12 34.29 -16.22
N VAL A 12 1.85 33.98 -16.53
CA VAL A 12 0.87 33.69 -15.49
C VAL A 12 1.15 32.27 -15.00
N ALA A 13 2.03 32.14 -14.00
CA ALA A 13 2.15 30.91 -13.25
C ALA A 13 0.84 30.72 -12.47
N MET A 14 -0.08 29.94 -13.02
CA MET A 14 -1.20 29.39 -12.27
C MET A 14 -0.63 28.45 -11.21
N LEU A 15 -0.33 28.99 -10.03
CA LEU A 15 -0.11 28.20 -8.82
C LEU A 15 -1.47 27.62 -8.40
N ILE A 16 -1.92 26.61 -9.14
CA ILE A 16 -2.90 25.66 -8.63
C ILE A 16 -2.11 24.85 -7.62
N ASN A 17 -2.17 25.24 -6.36
CA ASN A 17 -1.70 24.44 -5.26
C ASN A 17 -2.58 23.19 -5.24
N PRO A 18 -2.13 21.99 -5.69
CA PRO A 18 -2.86 20.81 -5.29
C PRO A 18 -2.68 20.77 -3.78
N TYR A 19 -3.78 20.74 -3.04
CA TYR A 19 -3.72 20.35 -1.65
C TYR A 19 -2.95 19.02 -1.61
N ALA A 20 -1.66 19.07 -1.29
CA ALA A 20 -0.92 17.93 -0.84
C ALA A 20 -1.64 17.54 0.45
N ALA A 21 -2.55 16.58 0.32
CA ALA A 21 -3.14 15.95 1.48
C ALA A 21 -1.94 15.46 2.29
N ASN A 22 -1.71 16.04 3.46
CA ASN A 22 -0.68 15.56 4.37
C ASN A 22 -0.89 14.05 4.50
N PRO A 23 0.16 13.22 4.29
CA PRO A 23 0.02 11.79 4.46
C PRO A 23 -0.50 11.58 5.89
N VAL A 24 -1.71 11.05 6.00
CA VAL A 24 -2.28 10.72 7.30
C VAL A 24 -1.44 9.57 7.83
N SER A 25 -0.50 9.90 8.74
CA SER A 25 0.32 8.89 9.41
C SER A 25 -0.61 7.93 10.13
N ASN A 26 -0.73 6.72 9.61
CA ASN A 26 -1.38 5.63 10.31
C ASN A 26 -0.28 4.70 10.79
N ASP A 27 0.16 4.90 12.02
CA ASP A 27 1.28 4.18 12.63
C ASP A 27 1.12 2.65 12.50
N ASN A 28 -0.13 2.13 12.48
CA ASN A 28 -0.42 0.71 12.32
C ASN A 28 -0.01 0.17 10.93
N LEU A 29 -0.08 0.99 9.88
CA LEU A 29 0.24 0.58 8.52
C LEU A 29 1.74 0.57 8.27
N ASN A 30 2.44 1.59 8.77
CA ASN A 30 3.91 1.60 8.78
C ASN A 30 4.43 0.36 9.51
N HIS A 31 3.77 0.00 10.61
CA HIS A 31 4.11 -1.21 11.35
C HIS A 31 3.85 -2.50 10.57
N ILE A 32 2.77 -2.60 9.78
CA ILE A 32 2.53 -3.74 8.87
C ILE A 32 3.66 -3.85 7.84
N ILE A 33 4.11 -2.73 7.28
CA ILE A 33 5.18 -2.71 6.29
C ILE A 33 6.49 -3.22 6.92
N ASP A 34 6.89 -2.64 8.07
CA ASP A 34 8.10 -3.03 8.80
C ASP A 34 8.08 -4.53 9.16
N LEU A 35 6.95 -5.04 9.67
CA LEU A 35 6.80 -6.45 10.05
C LEU A 35 6.85 -7.38 8.86
N THR A 36 6.23 -7.01 7.74
CA THR A 36 6.24 -7.80 6.50
C THR A 36 7.66 -7.95 5.96
N GLU A 37 8.42 -6.85 5.93
CA GLU A 37 9.81 -6.87 5.47
C GLU A 37 10.71 -7.71 6.39
N LYS A 38 10.52 -7.59 7.70
CA LYS A 38 11.23 -8.42 8.67
C LYS A 38 10.90 -9.90 8.49
N TYR A 39 9.61 -10.23 8.41
CA TYR A 39 9.14 -11.59 8.22
C TYR A 39 9.71 -12.21 6.94
N ASN A 40 9.66 -11.49 5.82
CA ASN A 40 10.21 -11.95 4.53
C ASN A 40 11.73 -12.18 4.56
N ARG A 41 12.49 -11.41 5.36
CA ARG A 41 13.94 -11.62 5.54
C ARG A 41 14.25 -12.85 6.37
N ASP A 42 13.46 -13.11 7.41
CA ASP A 42 13.71 -14.16 8.40
C ASP A 42 13.11 -15.53 7.99
N LEU A 43 12.49 -15.59 6.81
CA LEU A 43 11.68 -16.71 6.34
C LEU A 43 12.52 -17.84 5.75
N ASN A 44 12.61 -18.96 6.48
CA ASN A 44 13.35 -20.15 6.03
C ASN A 44 12.48 -21.19 5.30
N GLU A 45 11.14 -21.13 5.42
CA GLU A 45 10.21 -22.10 4.83
C GLU A 45 9.11 -21.42 4.01
N ARG A 46 8.93 -21.82 2.75
CA ARG A 46 7.89 -21.24 1.89
C ARG A 46 6.53 -21.85 2.20
N PHE A 47 5.68 -21.11 2.90
CA PHE A 47 4.26 -21.42 3.03
C PHE A 47 3.49 -20.91 1.81
N PHE A 48 2.53 -21.70 1.34
CA PHE A 48 1.64 -21.35 0.25
C PHE A 48 0.24 -21.03 0.78
N VAL A 49 -0.37 -19.99 0.21
CA VAL A 49 -1.68 -19.46 0.57
C VAL A 49 -2.44 -19.10 -0.69
N GLU A 50 -3.74 -18.85 -0.57
CA GLU A 50 -4.58 -18.46 -1.71
C GLU A 50 -4.01 -17.23 -2.45
N ASP A 51 -3.92 -17.34 -3.78
CA ASP A 51 -3.46 -16.25 -4.64
C ASP A 51 -4.58 -15.24 -4.88
N VAL A 52 -4.33 -14.01 -4.45
CA VAL A 52 -5.24 -12.85 -4.55
C VAL A 52 -4.61 -11.68 -5.31
N SER A 53 -3.58 -11.97 -6.13
CA SER A 53 -2.87 -10.96 -6.92
C SER A 53 -3.83 -10.24 -7.89
N ASP A 54 -4.85 -10.93 -8.39
CA ASP A 54 -5.90 -10.34 -9.22
C ASP A 54 -6.64 -9.21 -8.50
N LEU A 55 -6.90 -9.34 -7.19
CA LEU A 55 -7.54 -8.29 -6.40
C LEU A 55 -6.61 -7.08 -6.17
N ALA A 56 -5.29 -7.33 -6.07
CA ALA A 56 -4.30 -6.27 -5.97
C ALA A 56 -4.19 -5.49 -7.30
N ASP A 57 -4.12 -6.20 -8.43
CA ASP A 57 -4.03 -5.62 -9.76
C ASP A 57 -5.30 -4.86 -10.15
N ASN A 58 -6.46 -5.33 -9.69
CA ASN A 58 -7.76 -4.66 -9.82
C ASN A 58 -7.92 -3.42 -8.91
N GLY A 59 -6.83 -2.87 -8.38
CA GLY A 59 -6.83 -1.55 -7.75
C GLY A 59 -6.84 -1.54 -6.23
N CYS A 60 -6.52 -2.66 -5.57
CA CYS A 60 -6.39 -2.72 -4.11
C CYS A 60 -7.67 -2.26 -3.37
N GLY A 61 -8.84 -2.68 -3.86
CA GLY A 61 -10.12 -2.34 -3.24
C GLY A 61 -10.35 -3.04 -1.89
N ASN A 62 -11.47 -2.75 -1.23
CA ASN A 62 -11.82 -3.37 0.07
C ASN A 62 -11.84 -4.91 0.00
N ASN A 63 -12.21 -5.47 -1.16
CA ASN A 63 -12.16 -6.91 -1.44
C ASN A 63 -10.78 -7.51 -1.15
N PHE A 64 -9.71 -6.83 -1.58
CA PHE A 64 -8.34 -7.25 -1.35
C PHE A 64 -8.04 -7.28 0.15
N PHE A 65 -8.19 -6.15 0.85
CA PHE A 65 -7.84 -6.06 2.28
C PHE A 65 -8.63 -7.04 3.14
N CYS A 66 -9.93 -7.19 2.89
CA CYS A 66 -10.76 -8.15 3.60
C CYS A 66 -10.33 -9.59 3.35
N LYS A 67 -9.98 -9.93 2.10
CA LYS A 67 -9.55 -11.28 1.73
C LYS A 67 -8.17 -11.62 2.29
N VAL A 68 -7.22 -10.69 2.24
CA VAL A 68 -5.90 -10.85 2.88
C VAL A 68 -6.06 -11.06 4.39
N ASN A 69 -6.92 -10.29 5.05
CA ASN A 69 -7.17 -10.46 6.48
C ASN A 69 -7.75 -11.85 6.81
N ASP A 70 -8.71 -12.35 6.02
CA ASP A 70 -9.27 -13.70 6.18
C ASP A 70 -8.21 -14.80 5.99
N ILE A 71 -7.34 -14.66 4.99
CA ILE A 71 -6.24 -15.61 4.74
C ILE A 71 -5.25 -15.59 5.91
N LEU A 72 -4.80 -14.41 6.33
CA LEU A 72 -3.80 -14.28 7.40
C LEU A 72 -4.36 -14.71 8.75
N GLN A 73 -5.64 -14.47 9.07
CA GLN A 73 -6.26 -14.99 10.29
C GLN A 73 -6.24 -16.52 10.38
N LYS A 74 -6.42 -17.21 9.24
CA LYS A 74 -6.37 -18.68 9.18
C LYS A 74 -4.94 -19.22 9.22
N HIS A 75 -3.98 -18.45 8.72
CA HIS A 75 -2.59 -18.86 8.63
C HIS A 75 -1.76 -18.50 9.87
N ALA A 76 -2.05 -17.38 10.54
CA ALA A 76 -1.15 -16.75 11.51
C ALA A 76 -0.68 -17.70 12.62
N LYS A 77 0.59 -18.11 12.57
CA LYS A 77 1.19 -19.06 13.52
C LYS A 77 2.13 -18.39 14.50
N ASN A 78 2.98 -17.50 14.02
CA ASN A 78 3.97 -16.79 14.85
C ASN A 78 3.50 -15.40 15.27
N ASP A 79 4.24 -14.78 16.19
CA ASP A 79 3.84 -13.51 16.79
C ASP A 79 3.92 -12.33 15.81
N ASN A 80 4.86 -12.35 14.85
CA ASN A 80 4.92 -11.33 13.79
C ASN A 80 3.67 -11.38 12.89
N GLU A 81 3.27 -12.58 12.45
CA GLU A 81 2.06 -12.78 11.63
C GLU A 81 0.80 -12.34 12.40
N LYS A 82 0.69 -12.70 13.68
CA LYS A 82 -0.43 -12.25 14.54
C LYS A 82 -0.46 -10.73 14.68
N GLU A 83 0.70 -10.10 14.77
CA GLU A 83 0.79 -8.65 14.86
C GLU A 83 0.41 -7.96 13.55
N ILE A 84 0.80 -8.52 12.40
CA ILE A 84 0.33 -8.08 11.07
C ILE A 84 -1.20 -8.15 11.01
N VAL A 85 -1.79 -9.29 11.37
CA VAL A 85 -3.25 -9.48 11.40
C VAL A 85 -3.93 -8.43 12.27
N ARG A 86 -3.43 -8.21 13.49
CA ARG A 86 -4.01 -7.23 14.42
C ARG A 86 -3.99 -5.82 13.86
N ASN A 87 -2.90 -5.41 13.23
CA ASN A 87 -2.81 -4.07 12.63
C ASN A 87 -3.71 -3.93 11.39
N LEU A 88 -3.83 -4.99 10.59
CA LEU A 88 -4.72 -5.03 9.45
C LEU A 88 -6.20 -4.94 9.88
N GLU A 89 -6.59 -5.64 10.94
CA GLU A 89 -7.93 -5.53 11.54
C GLU A 89 -8.25 -4.10 12.00
N ILE A 90 -7.29 -3.43 12.65
CA ILE A 90 -7.44 -2.03 13.06
C ILE A 90 -7.66 -1.14 11.84
N PHE A 91 -6.89 -1.34 10.77
CA PHE A 91 -7.05 -0.59 9.52
C PHE A 91 -8.42 -0.80 8.88
N ILE A 92 -8.86 -2.05 8.77
CA ILE A 92 -10.17 -2.43 8.25
C ILE A 92 -11.29 -1.75 9.04
N LYS A 93 -11.21 -1.82 10.38
CA LYS A 93 -12.20 -1.20 11.28
C LYS A 93 -12.22 0.32 11.17
N LYS A 94 -11.06 0.97 11.11
CA LYS A 94 -10.96 2.43 10.94
C LYS A 94 -11.45 2.91 9.57
N SER A 95 -11.36 2.05 8.57
CA SER A 95 -11.79 2.33 7.19
C SER A 95 -13.25 1.96 6.93
N ASP A 96 -13.99 1.55 7.96
CA ASP A 96 -15.41 1.15 7.90
C ASP A 96 -15.71 0.09 6.82
N MET A 97 -14.79 -0.87 6.67
CA MET A 97 -14.93 -1.95 5.69
C MET A 97 -15.79 -3.09 6.27
N ASP A 98 -16.94 -3.36 5.65
CA ASP A 98 -17.74 -4.54 5.99
C ASP A 98 -17.19 -5.80 5.29
N CYS A 99 -16.18 -6.40 5.91
CA CYS A 99 -15.58 -7.62 5.38
C CYS A 99 -16.54 -8.82 5.35
N LYS A 100 -17.60 -8.86 6.17
CA LYS A 100 -18.55 -9.99 6.14
C LYS A 100 -19.35 -10.00 4.86
N ASP A 101 -19.81 -8.85 4.40
CA ASP A 101 -20.58 -8.74 3.16
C ASP A 101 -19.70 -8.70 1.91
N VAL A 102 -18.50 -8.12 2.03
CA VAL A 102 -17.50 -8.13 0.96
C VAL A 102 -17.08 -9.57 0.62
N LEU A 103 -16.72 -10.39 1.62
CA LEU A 103 -16.21 -11.73 1.40
C LEU A 103 -17.22 -12.68 0.74
N LYS A 104 -18.54 -12.45 0.91
CA LYS A 104 -19.58 -13.22 0.21
C LYS A 104 -19.53 -13.05 -1.31
N LYS A 105 -18.98 -11.93 -1.79
CA LYS A 105 -18.91 -11.56 -3.21
C LYS A 105 -17.56 -11.90 -3.83
N VAL A 106 -16.54 -12.14 -3.01
CA VAL A 106 -15.20 -12.51 -3.47
C VAL A 106 -15.17 -14.00 -3.73
N ARG A 107 -14.91 -14.38 -4.98
CA ARG A 107 -14.74 -15.79 -5.33
C ARG A 107 -13.42 -16.31 -4.76
N PRO A 108 -13.39 -17.55 -4.24
CA PRO A 108 -12.13 -18.19 -3.92
C PRO A 108 -11.26 -18.35 -5.17
N SER A 109 -9.96 -18.17 -5.02
CA SER A 109 -8.98 -18.53 -6.02
C SER A 109 -8.59 -20.00 -5.89
N GLU A 110 -8.40 -20.67 -7.02
CA GLU A 110 -7.85 -22.04 -7.09
C GLU A 110 -6.32 -22.05 -7.14
N LYS A 111 -5.70 -20.87 -7.29
CA LYS A 111 -4.26 -20.70 -7.35
C LYS A 111 -3.70 -20.45 -5.97
N GLU A 112 -2.46 -20.86 -5.78
CA GLU A 112 -1.70 -20.58 -4.57
C GLU A 112 -0.48 -19.72 -4.91
N GLN A 113 -0.14 -18.83 -3.98
CA GLN A 113 1.07 -18.03 -4.00
C GLN A 113 1.85 -18.24 -2.70
N PRO A 114 3.19 -18.06 -2.71
CA PRO A 114 3.96 -17.94 -1.49
C PRO A 114 3.42 -16.83 -0.58
N LEU A 115 3.37 -17.07 0.73
CA LEU A 115 2.99 -16.07 1.73
C LEU A 115 3.83 -14.76 1.61
N PRO A 116 5.15 -14.80 1.33
CA PRO A 116 5.92 -13.59 1.09
C PRO A 116 5.35 -12.72 -0.04
N ASP A 117 4.83 -13.34 -1.09
CA ASP A 117 4.26 -12.63 -2.26
C ASP A 117 2.90 -12.00 -1.89
N LEU A 118 2.07 -12.70 -1.09
CA LEU A 118 0.85 -12.14 -0.51
C LEU A 118 1.15 -10.87 0.30
N LEU A 119 2.17 -10.92 1.16
CA LEU A 119 2.54 -9.78 2.00
C LEU A 119 3.19 -8.65 1.20
N GLY A 120 3.95 -8.97 0.14
CA GLY A 120 4.44 -7.98 -0.82
C GLY A 120 3.29 -7.23 -1.52
N ASN A 121 2.26 -7.96 -1.95
CA ASN A 121 1.04 -7.37 -2.49
C ASN A 121 0.29 -6.51 -1.45
N LEU A 122 0.27 -6.91 -0.18
CA LEU A 122 -0.31 -6.11 0.91
C LEU A 122 0.41 -4.77 1.06
N ASN A 123 1.75 -4.77 1.10
CA ASN A 123 2.55 -3.55 1.19
C ASN A 123 2.29 -2.62 0.00
N LYS A 124 2.32 -3.17 -1.23
CA LYS A 124 2.00 -2.43 -2.46
C LYS A 124 0.63 -1.76 -2.36
N CYS A 125 -0.38 -2.49 -1.90
CA CYS A 125 -1.73 -1.97 -1.77
C CYS A 125 -1.92 -0.94 -0.67
N ILE A 126 -1.23 -1.10 0.48
CA ILE A 126 -1.19 -0.09 1.52
C ILE A 126 -0.60 1.21 0.96
N ILE A 127 0.56 1.15 0.30
CA ILE A 127 1.21 2.34 -0.26
C ILE A 127 0.30 3.04 -1.29
N ARG A 128 -0.27 2.28 -2.23
CA ARG A 128 -1.16 2.83 -3.26
C ARG A 128 -2.40 3.53 -2.69
N ARG A 129 -2.94 3.03 -1.58
CA ARG A 129 -4.12 3.61 -0.92
C ARG A 129 -3.83 4.99 -0.33
N TYR A 130 -2.58 5.26 0.05
CA TYR A 130 -2.16 6.49 0.72
C TYR A 130 -1.46 7.49 -0.21
N ASN A 131 -0.74 7.02 -1.23
CA ASN A 131 -0.10 7.86 -2.25
C ASN A 131 -0.58 7.46 -3.67
N PRO A 132 -1.74 7.98 -4.12
CA PRO A 132 -2.29 7.62 -5.43
C PRO A 132 -1.52 8.18 -6.64
N PHE A 133 -0.50 9.03 -6.44
CA PHE A 133 0.18 9.76 -7.52
C PHE A 133 1.53 9.19 -7.97
N GLU A 134 2.06 8.11 -7.37
CA GLU A 134 3.47 7.71 -7.59
C GLU A 134 3.70 6.21 -7.83
N MET A 135 2.75 5.51 -8.43
CA MET A 135 3.03 4.18 -8.97
C MET A 135 2.95 4.20 -10.49
N ASP A 136 3.91 4.89 -11.11
CA ASP A 136 4.35 4.52 -12.45
C ASP A 136 5.53 3.56 -12.34
N SER A 137 5.45 2.51 -13.13
CA SER A 137 6.26 1.31 -13.07
C SER A 137 7.74 1.59 -13.31
N THR A 138 8.61 1.30 -12.34
CA THR A 138 9.88 0.53 -12.48
C THR A 138 10.74 0.64 -11.23
N ASP A 139 11.38 -0.48 -10.90
CA ASP A 139 12.28 -0.70 -9.78
C ASP A 139 13.28 0.42 -9.51
N LYS A 140 13.17 1.07 -8.33
CA LYS A 140 14.27 1.48 -7.41
C LYS A 140 13.76 2.28 -6.22
N SER A 141 12.54 2.79 -6.28
CA SER A 141 12.08 3.84 -5.37
C SER A 141 11.55 3.34 -4.02
N PHE A 142 11.39 2.03 -3.81
CA PHE A 142 10.84 1.50 -2.55
C PHE A 142 11.69 1.88 -1.32
N SER A 143 13.02 1.87 -1.46
CA SER A 143 13.96 2.35 -0.42
C SER A 143 13.82 3.86 -0.19
N ASP A 144 13.89 4.64 -1.27
CA ASP A 144 13.98 6.11 -1.18
C ASP A 144 12.65 6.75 -0.74
N PHE A 145 11.49 6.14 -1.06
CA PHE A 145 10.18 6.60 -0.59
C PHE A 145 9.93 6.27 0.88
N TYR A 146 10.43 5.12 1.37
CA TYR A 146 10.31 4.76 2.78
C TYR A 146 11.08 5.76 3.68
N PHE A 147 12.20 6.31 3.17
CA PHE A 147 12.94 7.37 3.85
C PHE A 147 12.12 8.66 4.03
N CYS A 148 11.31 9.07 3.06
CA CYS A 148 10.44 10.24 3.19
C CYS A 148 9.28 9.99 4.19
N PHE A 149 8.82 8.75 4.38
CA PHE A 149 7.85 8.40 5.43
C PHE A 149 8.48 8.44 6.85
N LYS A 150 9.79 8.20 6.95
CA LYS A 150 10.51 8.05 8.21
C LYS A 150 11.16 9.36 8.68
N LYS A 151 10.41 10.46 8.79
CA LYS A 151 10.85 11.73 9.44
C LYS A 151 12.24 12.28 9.03
N ILE A 152 12.76 11.93 7.86
CA ILE A 152 13.97 12.55 7.32
C ILE A 152 13.50 13.52 6.23
N PRO A 153 13.86 14.82 6.30
CA PRO A 153 13.47 15.74 5.26
C PRO A 153 14.17 15.32 3.96
N CYS A 154 13.35 14.92 2.99
CA CYS A 154 13.60 15.25 1.59
C CYS A 154 13.47 16.78 1.45
#